data_AF-A0A0G1EXV0-F1
#
_entry.id   AF-A0A0G1EXV0-F1
#
_cell.length_a   1.000
_cell.length_b   1.000
_cell.length_c   1.000
_cell.angle_alpha   90.00
_cell.angle_beta   90.00
_cell.angle_gamma   90.00
#
_symmetry.space_group_name_H-M   'P 1'
#
loop_
_entity.id
_entity.type
_entity.pdbx_description
1 polymer ?
#
loop_
_entity_poly.entity_id
_entity_poly.type
_entity_poly.pdbx_seq_one_letter_code
_entity_poly.pdbx_strand_id
1 'polypeptide(L)'
;MSVEIIVLAAIILAGFIVLFVALNKRGRPEADNQSFLLLQNQLNEITRTLDVKLGESTKILQSQFGESAKIIRDVTERLTKLDETNRQVVNFADQLQSLQDILKNPKQRGVLGEYYLETLLKNVLPPGSFQMQYEFNDGTIVDAAVFVKDKVIPIDSKFSLENYNRLVEERDAVERERLEKLFKSDLKNRIDETAKYVKPAEGTMDFAFMFIPHEAIYYDLLVAQVGAVKVNTRDLIEYAFKEKHVIIVSPTSFLAYLQTVLQGLKALQIEESAKEIRKNVELLGKHLSSYEEFMKKLGERLGTTVNAYNDAYGELKKVDKDVMKISGSAAGIEPIQLDKPKGDKED
;
A
#
# COMPACT_ATOMS: atom_id res chain seq x y z
N MET A 1 2.75 -113.96 28.11
CA MET A 1 2.66 -112.54 27.68
C MET A 1 1.21 -112.28 27.35
N SER A 2 0.52 -111.61 28.26
CA SER A 2 -0.93 -111.67 28.41
C SER A 2 -1.63 -110.66 27.50
N VAL A 3 -2.83 -111.01 27.01
CA VAL A 3 -3.70 -110.19 26.12
C VAL A 3 -3.86 -108.74 26.61
N GLU A 4 -3.76 -108.53 27.92
CA GLU A 4 -3.79 -107.21 28.57
C GLU A 4 -2.73 -106.23 28.06
N ILE A 5 -1.52 -106.68 27.71
CA ILE A 5 -0.43 -105.81 27.23
C ILE A 5 -0.74 -105.28 25.83
N ILE A 6 -1.39 -106.10 24.99
CA ILE A 6 -1.77 -105.72 23.62
C ILE A 6 -2.90 -104.69 23.63
N VAL A 7 -3.86 -104.84 24.55
CA VAL A 7 -4.96 -103.88 24.72
C VAL A 7 -4.43 -102.54 25.25
N LEU A 8 -3.50 -102.55 26.20
CA LEU A 8 -2.89 -101.32 26.72
C LEU A 8 -2.09 -100.57 25.64
N ALA A 9 -1.31 -101.31 24.82
CA ALA A 9 -0.56 -100.74 23.72
C ALA A 9 -1.48 -100.11 22.65
N ALA A 10 -2.62 -100.75 22.35
CA ALA A 10 -3.61 -100.22 21.40
C ALA A 10 -4.26 -98.93 21.90
N ILE A 11 -4.57 -98.82 23.20
CA ILE A 11 -5.15 -97.61 23.81
C ILE A 11 -4.15 -96.45 23.78
N ILE A 12 -2.87 -96.72 24.09
CA ILE A 12 -1.81 -95.70 24.03
C ILE A 12 -1.60 -95.23 22.59
N LEU A 13 -1.62 -96.14 21.61
CA LEU A 13 -1.49 -95.79 20.20
C LEU A 13 -2.67 -94.95 19.71
N ALA A 14 -3.90 -95.32 20.09
CA ALA A 14 -5.10 -94.55 19.78
C ALA A 14 -5.08 -93.16 20.43
N GLY A 15 -4.61 -93.07 21.69
CA GLY A 15 -4.39 -91.79 22.38
C GLY A 15 -3.37 -90.92 21.67
N PHE A 16 -2.25 -91.49 21.21
CA PHE A 16 -1.25 -90.78 20.43
C PHE A 16 -1.76 -90.32 19.07
N ILE A 17 -2.58 -91.13 18.39
CA ILE A 17 -3.20 -90.76 17.11
C ILE A 17 -4.21 -89.62 17.31
N VAL A 18 -5.03 -89.68 18.36
CA VAL A 18 -5.98 -88.60 18.69
C VAL A 18 -5.24 -87.32 19.07
N LEU A 19 -4.16 -87.43 19.85
CA LEU A 19 -3.33 -86.28 20.23
C LEU A 19 -2.61 -85.69 19.01
N PHE A 20 -2.08 -86.53 18.13
CA PHE A 20 -1.41 -86.13 16.88
C PHE A 20 -2.40 -85.45 15.93
N VAL A 21 -3.62 -85.99 15.78
CA VAL A 21 -4.68 -85.38 14.98
C VAL A 21 -5.18 -84.09 15.61
N ALA A 22 -5.29 -84.01 16.94
CA ALA A 22 -5.68 -82.78 17.66
C ALA A 22 -4.63 -81.67 17.56
N LEU A 23 -3.34 -82.03 17.58
CA LEU A 23 -2.24 -81.09 17.40
C LEU A 23 -2.12 -80.63 15.94
N ASN A 24 -2.35 -81.52 14.96
CA ASN A 24 -2.36 -81.15 13.54
C ASN A 24 -3.65 -80.45 13.07
N LYS A 25 -4.76 -80.56 13.81
CA LYS A 25 -6.00 -79.80 13.56
C LYS A 25 -5.97 -78.36 14.07
N ARG A 26 -4.94 -77.95 14.83
CA ARG A 26 -4.63 -76.53 15.04
C ARG A 26 -3.95 -75.97 13.79
N GLY A 27 -4.71 -75.92 12.71
CA GLY A 27 -4.40 -75.10 11.54
C GLY A 27 -4.24 -73.64 11.97
N ARG A 28 -3.29 -72.97 11.31
CA ARG A 28 -2.90 -71.56 11.46
C ARG A 28 -4.08 -70.64 11.82
N PRO A 29 -3.94 -69.72 12.78
CA PRO A 29 -4.97 -68.72 13.03
C PRO A 29 -5.08 -67.81 11.79
N GLU A 30 -6.25 -67.81 11.14
CA GLU A 30 -6.58 -66.88 10.02
C GLU A 30 -6.62 -65.39 10.46
N ALA A 31 -6.44 -65.10 11.76
CA ALA A 31 -6.49 -63.76 12.33
C ALA A 31 -5.30 -62.85 11.96
N ASP A 32 -4.15 -63.43 11.56
CA ASP A 32 -2.96 -62.65 11.22
C ASP A 32 -3.06 -62.04 9.80
N ASN A 33 -3.68 -62.78 8.87
CA ASN A 33 -3.91 -62.28 7.50
C ASN A 33 -4.98 -61.19 7.46
N GLN A 34 -6.06 -61.28 8.23
CA GLN A 34 -7.07 -60.21 8.26
C GLN A 34 -6.54 -58.92 8.88
N SER A 35 -5.75 -59.02 9.94
CA SER A 35 -5.13 -57.86 10.59
C SER A 35 -4.07 -57.22 9.69
N PHE A 36 -3.27 -58.03 8.99
CA PHE A 36 -2.30 -57.56 8.00
C PHE A 36 -2.98 -56.95 6.76
N LEU A 37 -4.11 -57.51 6.30
CA LEU A 37 -4.91 -56.95 5.20
C LEU A 37 -5.61 -55.64 5.59
N LEU A 38 -6.09 -55.51 6.84
CA LEU A 38 -6.66 -54.27 7.36
C LEU A 38 -5.61 -53.17 7.47
N LEU A 39 -4.40 -53.51 7.95
CA LEU A 39 -3.27 -52.58 8.02
C LEU A 39 -2.78 -52.18 6.62
N GLN A 40 -2.72 -53.12 5.68
CA GLN A 40 -2.35 -52.85 4.29
C GLN A 40 -3.38 -51.94 3.60
N ASN A 41 -4.68 -52.14 3.86
CA ASN A 41 -5.73 -51.27 3.35
C ASN A 41 -5.67 -49.87 3.97
N GLN A 42 -5.43 -49.74 5.28
CA GLN A 42 -5.24 -48.44 5.93
C GLN A 42 -3.99 -47.70 5.42
N LEU A 43 -2.87 -48.41 5.21
CA LEU A 43 -1.66 -47.80 4.65
C LEU A 43 -1.87 -47.33 3.21
N ASN A 44 -2.58 -48.11 2.38
CA ASN A 44 -2.93 -47.69 1.02
C ASN A 44 -3.88 -46.48 1.03
N GLU A 45 -4.84 -46.42 1.95
CA GLU A 45 -5.76 -45.29 2.09
C GLU A 45 -5.06 -44.03 2.59
N ILE A 46 -4.12 -44.16 3.54
CA ILE A 46 -3.27 -43.06 4.00
C ILE A 46 -2.38 -42.56 2.86
N THR A 47 -1.76 -43.46 2.10
CA THR A 47 -0.89 -43.09 0.97
C THR A 47 -1.69 -42.34 -0.10
N ARG A 48 -2.90 -42.81 -0.42
CA ARG A 48 -3.80 -42.15 -1.36
C ARG A 48 -4.28 -40.79 -0.87
N THR A 49 -4.59 -40.68 0.43
CA THR A 49 -5.05 -39.42 1.04
C THR A 49 -3.91 -38.40 1.11
N LEU A 50 -2.69 -38.87 1.39
CA LEU A 50 -1.48 -38.03 1.35
C LEU A 50 -1.18 -37.56 -0.07
N ASP A 51 -1.29 -38.42 -1.10
CA ASP A 51 -1.12 -38.01 -2.50
C ASP A 51 -2.16 -36.96 -2.93
N VAL A 52 -3.42 -37.15 -2.53
CA VAL A 52 -4.49 -36.17 -2.81
C VAL A 52 -4.22 -34.85 -2.09
N LYS A 53 -3.88 -34.88 -0.80
CA LYS A 53 -3.58 -33.65 -0.03
C LYS A 53 -2.30 -32.95 -0.48
N LEU A 54 -1.27 -33.70 -0.89
CA LEU A 54 -0.03 -33.14 -1.44
C LEU A 54 -0.28 -32.55 -2.83
N GLY A 55 -1.07 -33.21 -3.68
CA GLY A 55 -1.49 -32.67 -4.97
C GLY A 55 -2.35 -31.40 -4.84
N GLU A 56 -3.28 -31.39 -3.87
CA GLU A 56 -4.14 -30.24 -3.59
C GLU A 56 -3.36 -29.08 -2.96
N SER A 57 -2.45 -29.36 -2.02
CA SER A 57 -1.52 -28.37 -1.44
C SER A 57 -0.59 -27.78 -2.51
N THR A 58 -0.03 -28.61 -3.39
CA THR A 58 0.81 -28.15 -4.51
C THR A 58 0.00 -27.27 -5.46
N LYS A 59 -1.26 -27.61 -5.73
CA LYS A 59 -2.16 -26.82 -6.56
C LYS A 59 -2.54 -25.48 -5.92
N ILE A 60 -2.78 -25.46 -4.60
CA ILE A 60 -3.04 -24.23 -3.82
C ILE A 60 -1.81 -23.33 -3.85
N LEU A 61 -0.62 -23.88 -3.56
CA LEU A 61 0.65 -23.16 -3.63
C LEU A 61 0.90 -22.61 -5.04
N GLN A 62 0.67 -23.40 -6.08
CA GLN A 62 0.84 -22.96 -7.47
C GLN A 62 -0.15 -21.85 -7.86
N SER A 63 -1.40 -21.91 -7.36
CA SER A 63 -2.38 -20.83 -7.55
C SER A 63 -1.98 -19.56 -6.79
N GLN A 64 -1.47 -19.68 -5.57
CA GLN A 64 -1.03 -18.57 -4.73
C GLN A 64 0.24 -17.91 -5.27
N PHE A 65 1.16 -18.69 -5.86
CA PHE A 65 2.30 -18.18 -6.62
C PHE A 65 1.86 -17.48 -7.90
N GLY A 66 0.87 -18.01 -8.61
CA GLY A 66 0.30 -17.37 -9.80
C GLY A 66 -0.37 -16.03 -9.48
N GLU A 67 -1.12 -15.97 -8.37
CA GLU A 67 -1.80 -14.76 -7.91
C GLU A 67 -0.81 -13.73 -7.37
N SER A 68 0.21 -14.16 -6.61
CA SER A 68 1.31 -13.30 -6.15
C SER A 68 2.14 -12.76 -7.32
N ALA A 69 2.44 -13.59 -8.33
CA ALA A 69 3.12 -13.14 -9.54
C ALA A 69 2.27 -12.14 -10.33
N LYS A 70 0.94 -12.32 -10.35
CA LYS A 70 0.00 -11.37 -10.96
C LYS A 70 -0.04 -10.04 -10.20
N ILE A 71 -0.08 -10.06 -8.87
CA ILE A 71 -0.01 -8.86 -8.02
C ILE A 71 1.34 -8.15 -8.18
N ILE A 72 2.45 -8.87 -8.15
CA ILE A 72 3.79 -8.31 -8.39
C ILE A 72 3.86 -7.70 -9.78
N ARG A 73 3.28 -8.35 -10.80
CA ARG A 73 3.25 -7.83 -12.15
C ARG A 73 2.35 -6.60 -12.28
N ASP A 74 1.18 -6.56 -11.64
CA ASP A 74 0.30 -5.39 -11.59
C ASP A 74 0.94 -4.22 -10.84
N VAL A 75 1.62 -4.48 -9.72
CA VAL A 75 2.36 -3.48 -8.94
C VAL A 75 3.56 -2.99 -9.75
N THR A 76 4.31 -3.89 -10.37
CA THR A 76 5.42 -3.54 -11.25
C THR A 76 4.91 -2.70 -12.41
N GLU A 77 3.83 -3.09 -13.09
CA GLU A 77 3.23 -2.35 -14.21
C GLU A 77 2.70 -0.97 -13.79
N ARG A 78 2.12 -0.85 -12.58
CA ARG A 78 1.73 0.45 -12.00
C ARG A 78 2.95 1.30 -11.66
N LEU A 79 4.04 0.70 -11.19
CA LEU A 79 5.31 1.39 -10.92
C LEU A 79 6.01 1.81 -12.23
N THR A 80 6.00 0.97 -13.27
CA THR A 80 6.51 1.35 -14.60
C THR A 80 5.65 2.41 -15.26
N LYS A 81 4.31 2.38 -15.09
CA LYS A 81 3.42 3.47 -15.54
C LYS A 81 3.69 4.79 -14.82
N LEU A 82 4.10 4.75 -13.54
CA LEU A 82 4.54 5.94 -12.81
C LEU A 82 5.88 6.48 -13.35
N ASP A 83 6.82 5.62 -13.74
CA ASP A 83 8.07 6.02 -14.42
C ASP A 83 7.82 6.50 -15.87
N GLU A 84 6.86 5.91 -16.59
CA GLU A 84 6.42 6.36 -17.91
C GLU A 84 5.77 7.74 -17.86
N THR A 85 5.07 8.08 -16.76
CA THR A 85 4.52 9.42 -16.54
C THR A 85 5.65 10.46 -16.44
N ASN A 86 6.77 10.14 -15.77
CA ASN A 86 7.96 10.99 -15.74
C ASN A 86 8.63 11.13 -17.12
N ARG A 87 8.58 10.09 -17.97
CA ARG A 87 9.12 10.12 -19.35
C ARG A 87 8.21 10.83 -20.36
N GLN A 88 6.89 10.73 -20.21
CA GLN A 88 5.90 11.42 -21.08
C GLN A 88 5.95 12.94 -20.92
N VAL A 89 6.30 13.43 -19.73
CA VAL A 89 6.41 14.87 -19.44
C VAL A 89 7.56 15.53 -20.22
N VAL A 90 8.69 14.84 -20.41
CA VAL A 90 9.84 15.37 -21.17
C VAL A 90 9.53 15.45 -22.67
N ASN A 91 8.89 14.41 -23.22
CA ASN A 91 8.48 14.40 -24.63
C ASN A 91 7.33 15.39 -24.94
N PHE A 92 6.55 15.80 -23.94
CA PHE A 92 5.48 16.78 -24.11
C PHE A 92 6.03 18.20 -24.27
N ALA A 93 7.08 18.58 -23.53
CA ALA A 93 7.74 19.89 -23.72
C ALA A 93 8.25 20.07 -25.17
N ASP A 94 8.81 19.01 -25.76
CA ASP A 94 9.25 18.99 -27.16
C ASP A 94 8.07 19.05 -28.15
N GLN A 95 6.96 18.35 -27.87
CA GLN A 95 5.74 18.43 -28.68
C GLN A 95 5.10 19.83 -28.63
N LEU A 96 5.22 20.53 -27.51
CA LEU A 96 4.71 21.89 -27.36
C LEU A 96 5.58 22.92 -28.08
N GLN A 97 6.89 22.67 -28.22
CA GLN A 97 7.78 23.48 -29.05
C GLN A 97 7.34 23.47 -30.53
N SER A 98 6.79 22.35 -31.01
CA SER A 98 6.27 22.23 -32.38
C SER A 98 4.95 22.99 -32.63
N LEU A 99 4.21 23.37 -31.58
CA LEU A 99 3.00 24.19 -31.66
C LEU A 99 3.28 25.71 -31.61
N GLN A 100 4.53 26.13 -31.36
CA GLN A 100 4.91 27.56 -31.33
C GLN A 100 4.68 28.25 -32.68
N ASP A 101 4.78 27.52 -33.79
CA ASP A 101 4.56 28.06 -35.14
C ASP A 101 3.08 28.40 -35.45
N ILE A 102 2.14 27.87 -34.67
CA ILE A 102 0.69 28.06 -34.85
C ILE A 102 0.17 29.33 -34.14
N LEU A 103 0.96 29.94 -33.26
CA LEU A 103 0.60 31.14 -32.48
C LEU A 103 0.67 32.47 -33.27
N LYS A 104 0.89 32.42 -34.59
CA LYS A 104 0.98 33.62 -35.45
C LYS A 104 -0.37 34.33 -35.66
N ASN A 105 -1.53 33.68 -35.42
CA ASN A 105 -2.85 34.27 -35.69
C ASN A 105 -3.50 34.94 -34.44
N PRO A 106 -3.79 36.26 -34.45
CA PRO A 106 -4.28 37.02 -33.30
C PRO A 106 -5.53 36.51 -32.58
N LYS A 107 -6.54 36.02 -33.32
CA LYS A 107 -7.80 35.55 -32.73
C LYS A 107 -7.71 34.16 -32.11
N GLN A 108 -6.74 33.35 -32.52
CA GLN A 108 -6.54 32.00 -32.00
C GLN A 108 -5.69 31.99 -30.72
N ARG A 109 -4.93 33.07 -30.43
CA ARG A 109 -3.95 33.11 -29.32
C ARG A 109 -4.54 32.98 -27.91
N GLY A 110 -5.63 33.69 -27.58
CA GLY A 110 -6.22 33.63 -26.23
C GLY A 110 -6.78 32.25 -25.92
N VAL A 111 -7.55 31.69 -26.86
CA VAL A 111 -8.12 30.32 -26.77
C VAL A 111 -7.02 29.26 -26.72
N LEU A 112 -5.92 29.44 -27.48
CA LEU A 112 -4.80 28.52 -27.47
C LEU A 112 -3.98 28.59 -26.17
N GLY A 113 -3.85 29.76 -25.54
CA GLY A 113 -3.19 29.91 -24.24
C GLY A 113 -3.92 29.19 -23.12
N GLU A 114 -5.24 29.37 -23.04
CA GLU A 114 -6.10 28.64 -22.09
C GLU A 114 -6.10 27.13 -22.39
N TYR A 115 -6.21 26.74 -23.65
CA TYR A 115 -6.13 25.33 -24.07
C TYR A 115 -4.79 24.69 -23.68
N TYR A 116 -3.69 25.43 -23.82
CA TYR A 116 -2.36 24.97 -23.46
C TYR A 116 -2.25 24.77 -21.95
N LEU A 117 -2.69 25.76 -21.18
CA LEU A 117 -2.74 25.68 -19.72
C LEU A 117 -3.59 24.48 -19.27
N GLU A 118 -4.79 24.34 -19.82
CA GLU A 118 -5.68 23.23 -19.50
C GLU A 118 -5.04 21.88 -19.84
N THR A 119 -4.40 21.74 -21.00
CA THR A 119 -3.74 20.50 -21.42
C THR A 119 -2.56 20.16 -20.50
N LEU A 120 -1.74 21.15 -20.14
CA LEU A 120 -0.63 20.96 -19.21
C LEU A 120 -1.14 20.51 -17.84
N LEU A 121 -2.18 21.17 -17.31
CA LEU A 121 -2.78 20.81 -16.03
C LEU A 121 -3.38 19.40 -16.07
N LYS A 122 -4.12 19.02 -17.12
CA LYS A 122 -4.69 17.67 -17.29
C LYS A 122 -3.64 16.56 -17.34
N ASN A 123 -2.49 16.84 -17.95
CA ASN A 123 -1.42 15.84 -18.11
C ASN A 123 -0.59 15.65 -16.83
N VAL A 124 -0.50 16.69 -16.00
CA VAL A 124 0.38 16.70 -14.82
C VAL A 124 -0.39 16.41 -13.54
N LEU A 125 -1.57 16.99 -13.38
CA LEU A 125 -2.34 16.92 -12.14
C LEU A 125 -3.44 15.84 -12.21
N PRO A 126 -3.74 15.17 -11.08
CA PRO A 126 -4.84 14.22 -11.05
C PRO A 126 -6.21 14.92 -11.22
N PRO A 127 -7.23 14.18 -11.68
CA PRO A 127 -8.59 14.73 -11.82
C PRO A 127 -9.09 15.35 -10.51
N GLY A 128 -9.67 16.55 -10.59
CA GLY A 128 -10.20 17.27 -9.43
C GLY A 128 -9.16 18.11 -8.66
N SER A 129 -7.88 18.05 -9.03
CA SER A 129 -6.84 18.91 -8.41
C SER A 129 -6.71 20.30 -9.05
N PHE A 130 -7.51 20.60 -10.08
CA PHE A 130 -7.59 21.93 -10.66
C PHE A 130 -8.97 22.20 -11.23
N GLN A 131 -9.28 23.48 -11.46
CA GLN A 131 -10.48 23.95 -12.13
C GLN A 131 -10.13 25.10 -13.08
N MET A 132 -10.66 25.05 -14.30
CA MET A 132 -10.60 26.18 -15.24
C MET A 132 -11.70 27.18 -14.94
N GLN A 133 -11.47 28.46 -15.22
CA GLN A 133 -12.42 29.56 -15.02
C GLN A 133 -12.98 29.56 -13.59
N TYR A 134 -12.09 29.62 -12.61
CA TYR A 134 -12.45 29.58 -11.19
C TYR A 134 -12.91 30.97 -10.73
N GLU A 135 -14.13 31.03 -10.19
CA GLU A 135 -14.75 32.26 -9.69
C GLU A 135 -14.50 32.42 -8.19
N PHE A 136 -13.99 33.59 -7.80
CA PHE A 136 -13.85 34.01 -6.40
C PHE A 136 -15.14 34.64 -5.86
N ASN A 137 -15.23 34.85 -4.55
CA ASN A 137 -16.48 35.32 -3.92
C ASN A 137 -16.87 36.75 -4.32
N ASP A 138 -15.92 37.54 -4.81
CA ASP A 138 -16.14 38.89 -5.33
C ASP A 138 -16.53 38.93 -6.82
N GLY A 139 -16.72 37.76 -7.45
CA GLY A 139 -17.07 37.62 -8.87
C GLY A 139 -15.88 37.74 -9.83
N THR A 140 -14.65 37.85 -9.33
CA THR A 140 -13.46 37.79 -10.19
C THR A 140 -13.20 36.36 -10.64
N ILE A 141 -12.90 36.16 -11.92
CA ILE A 141 -12.65 34.83 -12.50
C ILE A 141 -11.19 34.73 -12.94
N VAL A 142 -10.47 33.76 -12.39
CA VAL A 142 -9.10 33.40 -12.80
C VAL A 142 -9.14 32.26 -13.81
N ASP A 143 -8.19 32.25 -14.76
CA ASP A 143 -8.21 31.31 -15.87
C ASP A 143 -8.08 29.85 -15.40
N ALA A 144 -7.24 29.59 -14.40
CA ALA A 144 -7.21 28.31 -13.71
C ALA A 144 -6.88 28.47 -12.22
N ALA A 145 -7.34 27.50 -11.44
CA ALA A 145 -7.05 27.35 -10.02
C ALA A 145 -6.56 25.92 -9.76
N VAL A 146 -5.40 25.78 -9.13
CA VAL A 146 -4.89 24.47 -8.65
C VAL A 146 -5.15 24.35 -7.15
N PHE A 147 -5.71 23.22 -6.73
CA PHE A 147 -6.06 22.96 -5.35
C PHE A 147 -4.99 22.13 -4.66
N VAL A 148 -4.45 22.68 -3.57
CA VAL A 148 -3.47 22.03 -2.71
C VAL A 148 -4.02 22.01 -1.29
N LYS A 149 -4.62 20.88 -0.90
CA LYS A 149 -5.41 20.76 0.34
C LYS A 149 -6.52 21.82 0.41
N ASP A 150 -6.42 22.71 1.38
CA ASP A 150 -7.31 23.83 1.70
C ASP A 150 -6.88 25.13 1.01
N LYS A 151 -5.83 25.08 0.17
CA LYS A 151 -5.27 26.25 -0.51
C LYS A 151 -5.50 26.22 -2.01
N VAL A 152 -5.71 27.42 -2.56
CA VAL A 152 -5.88 27.67 -3.99
C VAL A 152 -4.64 28.36 -4.56
N ILE A 153 -4.10 27.85 -5.66
CA ILE A 153 -3.04 28.51 -6.42
C ILE A 153 -3.68 29.08 -7.69
N PRO A 154 -3.87 30.41 -7.78
CA PRO A 154 -4.44 31.06 -8.95
C PRO A 154 -3.42 31.13 -10.09
N ILE A 155 -3.88 30.94 -11.32
CA ILE A 155 -3.06 30.98 -12.54
C ILE A 155 -3.77 31.85 -13.59
N ASP A 156 -3.16 32.95 -13.99
CA ASP A 156 -3.64 33.85 -15.05
C ASP A 156 -2.80 33.66 -16.31
N SER A 157 -3.45 33.42 -17.45
CA SER A 157 -2.81 33.11 -18.75
C SER A 157 -3.04 34.19 -19.82
N LYS A 158 -3.70 35.29 -19.44
CA LYS A 158 -4.11 36.40 -20.33
C LYS A 158 -2.95 37.30 -20.77
N PHE A 159 -1.93 36.74 -21.42
CA PHE A 159 -0.80 37.53 -21.94
C PHE A 159 -0.97 37.87 -23.43
N SER A 160 -0.98 39.16 -23.78
CA SER A 160 -1.01 39.62 -25.18
C SER A 160 0.40 39.81 -25.74
N LEU A 161 0.67 39.20 -26.89
CA LEU A 161 1.96 39.28 -27.58
C LEU A 161 2.04 40.40 -28.61
N GLU A 162 1.03 41.26 -28.72
CA GLU A 162 0.91 42.19 -29.83
C GLU A 162 2.06 43.20 -29.89
N ASN A 163 2.31 43.92 -28.80
CA ASN A 163 3.37 44.92 -28.75
C ASN A 163 4.77 44.29 -28.76
N TYR A 164 4.91 43.06 -28.27
CA TYR A 164 6.15 42.28 -28.42
C TYR A 164 6.45 41.95 -29.88
N ASN A 165 5.48 41.40 -30.62
CA ASN A 165 5.70 41.05 -32.03
C ASN A 165 6.05 42.28 -32.86
N ARG A 166 5.35 43.40 -32.62
CA ARG A 166 5.68 44.69 -33.23
C ARG A 166 7.11 45.13 -32.90
N LEU A 167 7.52 44.98 -31.64
CA LEU A 167 8.86 45.33 -31.20
C LEU A 167 9.95 44.50 -31.90
N VAL A 168 9.72 43.19 -32.08
CA VAL A 168 10.69 42.29 -32.72
C VAL A 168 10.84 42.56 -34.21
N GLU A 169 9.76 42.94 -34.89
CA GLU A 169 9.75 43.25 -36.32
C GLU A 169 10.26 44.67 -36.64
N GLU A 170 10.27 45.56 -35.64
CA GLU A 170 10.65 46.96 -35.81
C GLU A 170 12.15 47.15 -36.04
N ARG A 171 12.48 47.96 -37.04
CA ARG A 171 13.85 48.25 -37.46
C ARG A 171 14.24 49.69 -37.18
N ASP A 172 13.26 50.59 -37.03
CA ASP A 172 13.51 51.96 -36.64
C ASP A 172 13.83 52.05 -35.14
N ALA A 173 14.97 52.66 -34.81
CA ALA A 173 15.47 52.70 -33.43
C ALA A 173 14.57 53.53 -32.50
N VAL A 174 13.92 54.57 -33.01
CA VAL A 174 13.06 55.46 -32.22
C VAL A 174 11.73 54.78 -31.91
N GLU A 175 11.12 54.17 -32.92
CA GLU A 175 9.88 53.42 -32.75
C GLU A 175 10.09 52.16 -31.90
N ARG A 176 11.25 51.50 -32.03
CA ARG A 176 11.64 50.39 -31.16
C ARG A 176 11.66 50.81 -29.70
N GLU A 177 12.30 51.94 -29.35
CA GLU A 177 12.33 52.42 -27.96
C GLU A 177 10.92 52.72 -27.42
N ARG A 178 10.03 53.27 -28.27
CA ARG A 178 8.63 53.53 -27.91
C ARG A 178 7.89 52.21 -27.62
N LEU A 179 8.06 51.21 -28.48
CA LEU A 179 7.46 49.88 -28.32
C LEU A 179 8.01 49.14 -27.09
N GLU A 180 9.30 49.30 -26.75
CA GLU A 180 9.89 48.76 -25.53
C GLU A 180 9.20 49.32 -24.27
N LYS A 181 8.99 50.64 -24.21
CA LYS A 181 8.28 51.28 -23.08
C LYS A 181 6.83 50.81 -22.98
N LEU A 182 6.16 50.68 -24.12
CA LEU A 182 4.77 50.19 -24.17
C LEU A 182 4.69 48.74 -23.68
N PHE A 183 5.57 47.87 -24.15
CA PHE A 183 5.64 46.48 -23.74
C PHE A 183 5.93 46.31 -22.24
N LYS A 184 6.85 47.11 -21.69
CA LYS A 184 7.07 47.14 -20.22
C LYS A 184 5.81 47.50 -19.46
N SER A 185 5.07 48.51 -19.94
CA SER A 185 3.82 48.95 -19.31
C SER A 185 2.75 47.86 -19.37
N ASP A 186 2.62 47.17 -20.50
CA ASP A 186 1.67 46.07 -20.67
C ASP A 186 1.98 44.93 -19.71
N LEU A 187 3.26 44.55 -19.59
CA LEU A 187 3.70 43.52 -18.66
C LEU A 187 3.41 43.90 -17.21
N LYS A 188 3.72 45.15 -16.82
CA LYS A 188 3.43 45.65 -15.48
C LYS A 188 1.93 45.61 -15.18
N ASN A 189 1.09 46.06 -16.11
CA ASN A 189 -0.36 46.01 -15.97
C ASN A 189 -0.86 44.56 -15.83
N ARG A 190 -0.28 43.62 -16.57
CA ARG A 190 -0.61 42.20 -16.44
C ARG A 190 -0.25 41.64 -15.07
N ILE A 191 0.94 41.95 -14.57
CA ILE A 191 1.35 41.59 -13.19
C ILE A 191 0.34 42.15 -12.18
N ASP A 192 -0.04 43.43 -12.33
CA ASP A 192 -1.01 44.10 -11.45
C ASP A 192 -2.40 43.47 -11.53
N GLU A 193 -2.81 42.98 -12.70
CA GLU A 193 -4.05 42.22 -12.88
C GLU A 193 -3.98 40.84 -12.24
N THR A 194 -2.91 40.08 -12.48
CA THR A 194 -2.71 38.74 -11.88
C THR A 194 -2.64 38.82 -10.34
N ALA A 195 -2.04 39.87 -9.79
CA ALA A 195 -1.93 40.08 -8.35
C ALA A 195 -3.30 40.19 -7.65
N LYS A 196 -4.37 40.57 -8.37
CA LYS A 196 -5.74 40.63 -7.80
C LYS A 196 -6.25 39.27 -7.35
N TYR A 197 -5.72 38.19 -7.90
CA TYR A 197 -6.09 36.83 -7.52
C TYR A 197 -5.34 36.34 -6.27
N VAL A 198 -4.34 37.06 -5.78
CA VAL A 198 -3.66 36.73 -4.50
C VAL A 198 -4.55 37.18 -3.34
N LYS A 199 -5.36 36.25 -2.84
CA LYS A 199 -6.41 36.48 -1.85
C LYS A 199 -6.31 35.47 -0.69
N PRO A 200 -5.32 35.59 0.21
CA PRO A 200 -5.15 34.65 1.32
C PRO A 200 -6.38 34.54 2.23
N ALA A 201 -7.15 35.62 2.36
CA ALA A 201 -8.42 35.65 3.10
C ALA A 201 -9.52 34.78 2.48
N GLU A 202 -9.44 34.52 1.17
CA GLU A 202 -10.34 33.61 0.44
C GLU A 202 -9.71 32.21 0.24
N GLY A 203 -8.60 31.91 0.92
CA GLY A 203 -7.96 30.59 0.89
C GLY A 203 -6.93 30.40 -0.22
N THR A 204 -6.48 31.45 -0.91
CA THR A 204 -5.35 31.30 -1.85
C THR A 204 -4.03 31.12 -1.11
N MET A 205 -3.01 30.65 -1.84
CA MET A 205 -1.62 30.85 -1.45
C MET A 205 -1.26 32.36 -1.49
N ASP A 206 -0.14 32.70 -0.85
CA ASP A 206 0.41 34.06 -0.84
C ASP A 206 1.10 34.43 -2.16
N PHE A 207 0.75 33.77 -3.26
CA PHE A 207 1.23 34.06 -4.60
C PHE A 207 0.26 33.56 -5.68
N ALA A 208 0.41 34.10 -6.89
CA ALA A 208 -0.27 33.63 -8.10
C ALA A 208 0.73 33.40 -9.24
N PHE A 209 0.39 32.52 -10.17
CA PHE A 209 1.18 32.32 -11.39
C PHE A 209 0.67 33.21 -12.52
N MET A 210 1.59 33.90 -13.18
CA MET A 210 1.34 34.55 -14.47
C MET A 210 1.95 33.67 -15.57
N PHE A 211 1.10 32.97 -16.30
CA PHE A 211 1.48 32.01 -17.33
C PHE A 211 1.67 32.70 -18.69
N ILE A 212 2.88 32.62 -19.24
CA ILE A 212 3.22 33.12 -20.58
C ILE A 212 3.31 31.91 -21.51
N PRO A 213 2.36 31.72 -22.45
CA PRO A 213 2.30 30.54 -23.34
C PRO A 213 3.34 30.61 -24.49
N HIS A 214 4.53 31.14 -24.24
CA HIS A 214 5.62 31.21 -25.23
C HIS A 214 6.99 31.27 -24.56
N GLU A 215 7.77 30.20 -24.75
CA GLU A 215 9.05 30.02 -24.06
C GLU A 215 10.09 31.10 -24.44
N ALA A 216 10.22 31.44 -25.73
CA ALA A 216 11.20 32.45 -26.15
C ALA A 216 10.88 33.86 -25.62
N ILE A 217 9.60 34.16 -25.40
CA ILE A 217 9.19 35.47 -24.86
C ILE A 217 9.49 35.54 -23.37
N TYR A 218 9.25 34.44 -22.65
CA TYR A 218 9.70 34.32 -21.27
C TYR A 218 11.21 34.47 -21.14
N TYR A 219 12.00 33.84 -22.01
CA TYR A 219 13.46 34.01 -22.00
C TYR A 219 13.88 35.44 -22.35
N ASP A 220 13.28 36.09 -23.34
CA ASP A 220 13.61 37.49 -23.67
C ASP A 220 13.23 38.45 -22.53
N LEU A 221 12.16 38.15 -21.78
CA LEU A 221 11.80 38.87 -20.56
C LEU A 221 12.83 38.66 -19.43
N LEU A 222 13.33 37.44 -19.24
CA LEU A 222 14.31 37.10 -18.21
C LEU A 222 15.74 37.55 -18.54
N VAL A 223 16.13 37.50 -19.81
CA VAL A 223 17.51 37.56 -20.30
C VAL A 223 17.75 38.86 -21.06
N ALA A 224 17.29 40.00 -20.54
CA ALA A 224 17.58 41.32 -21.13
C ALA A 224 19.08 41.75 -21.06
N GLN A 225 20.00 40.84 -21.41
CA GLN A 225 21.40 41.02 -21.73
C GLN A 225 21.90 40.20 -22.93
N VAL A 226 21.07 39.45 -23.67
CA VAL A 226 21.52 38.81 -24.93
C VAL A 226 20.89 39.50 -26.14
N GLY A 227 21.68 40.35 -26.80
CA GLY A 227 21.59 40.56 -28.25
C GLY A 227 21.03 41.88 -28.77
N ALA A 228 19.89 42.39 -28.27
CA ALA A 228 19.27 43.54 -28.97
C ALA A 228 18.36 44.48 -28.16
N VAL A 229 18.03 44.20 -26.90
CA VAL A 229 17.01 44.95 -26.14
C VAL A 229 17.59 45.36 -24.78
N LYS A 230 17.82 46.67 -24.55
CA LYS A 230 18.30 47.23 -23.26
C LYS A 230 17.12 47.61 -22.36
N VAL A 231 16.25 46.65 -22.09
CA VAL A 231 15.10 46.84 -21.21
C VAL A 231 15.52 46.33 -19.84
N ASN A 232 15.63 47.20 -18.83
CA ASN A 232 15.87 46.77 -17.44
C ASN A 232 14.65 45.97 -16.91
N THR A 233 14.45 44.74 -17.38
CA THR A 233 13.35 43.85 -17.00
C THR A 233 13.55 43.22 -15.63
N ARG A 234 14.78 43.26 -15.09
CA ARG A 234 15.08 42.84 -13.72
C ARG A 234 14.17 43.52 -12.70
N ASP A 235 13.94 44.83 -12.89
CA ASP A 235 13.05 45.60 -12.01
C ASP A 235 11.60 45.08 -12.05
N LEU A 236 11.12 44.60 -13.20
CA LEU A 236 9.76 44.07 -13.34
C LEU A 236 9.60 42.67 -12.76
N ILE A 237 10.62 41.81 -12.87
CA ILE A 237 10.61 40.48 -12.24
C ILE A 237 10.66 40.63 -10.72
N GLU A 238 11.50 41.54 -10.23
CA GLU A 238 11.59 41.86 -8.81
C GLU A 238 10.27 42.45 -8.29
N TYR A 239 9.68 43.40 -9.02
CA TYR A 239 8.35 43.95 -8.73
C TYR A 239 7.27 42.86 -8.67
N ALA A 240 7.22 41.97 -9.69
CA ALA A 240 6.27 40.87 -9.73
C ALA A 240 6.41 39.98 -8.48
N PHE A 241 7.63 39.53 -8.18
CA PHE A 241 7.86 38.58 -7.11
C PHE A 241 7.76 39.20 -5.71
N LYS A 242 8.44 40.32 -5.45
CA LYS A 242 8.57 40.90 -4.11
C LYS A 242 7.40 41.79 -3.72
N GLU A 243 6.89 42.60 -4.65
CA GLU A 243 5.85 43.59 -4.34
C GLU A 243 4.45 43.07 -4.65
N LYS A 244 4.31 42.24 -5.68
CA LYS A 244 3.01 41.76 -6.17
C LYS A 244 2.74 40.29 -5.91
N HIS A 245 3.72 39.55 -5.41
CA HIS A 245 3.60 38.12 -5.16
C HIS A 245 3.12 37.32 -6.40
N VAL A 246 3.57 37.75 -7.58
CA VAL A 246 3.29 37.09 -8.86
C VAL A 246 4.55 36.40 -9.34
N ILE A 247 4.43 35.11 -9.62
CA ILE A 247 5.51 34.30 -10.20
C ILE A 247 5.23 34.15 -11.69
N ILE A 248 6.07 34.78 -12.51
CA ILE A 248 5.98 34.67 -13.96
C ILE A 248 6.57 33.32 -14.37
N VAL A 249 5.83 32.56 -15.20
CA VAL A 249 6.22 31.23 -15.64
C VAL A 249 5.98 31.02 -17.13
N SER A 250 6.92 30.33 -17.77
CA SER A 250 6.76 29.68 -19.07
C SER A 250 6.19 28.27 -18.92
N PRO A 251 5.82 27.57 -20.00
CA PRO A 251 5.46 26.16 -19.93
C PRO A 251 6.47 25.28 -19.19
N THR A 252 7.76 25.44 -19.49
CA THR A 252 8.81 24.59 -18.94
C THR A 252 9.00 24.86 -17.45
N SER A 253 9.06 26.13 -17.06
CA SER A 253 9.19 26.50 -15.65
C SER A 253 7.93 26.18 -14.85
N PHE A 254 6.74 26.40 -15.42
CA PHE A 254 5.48 26.05 -14.77
C PHE A 254 5.36 24.55 -14.49
N LEU A 255 5.79 23.71 -15.44
CA LEU A 255 5.85 22.27 -15.26
C LEU A 255 6.75 21.86 -14.08
N ALA A 256 7.93 22.47 -13.92
CA ALA A 256 8.81 22.22 -12.79
C ALA A 256 8.19 22.65 -11.45
N TYR A 257 7.45 23.77 -11.43
CA TYR A 257 6.70 24.20 -10.26
C TYR A 257 5.57 23.22 -9.92
N LEU A 258 4.80 22.77 -10.91
CA LEU A 258 3.75 21.77 -10.69
C LEU A 258 4.29 20.44 -10.18
N GLN A 259 5.44 19.98 -10.69
CA GLN A 259 6.10 18.79 -10.16
C GLN A 259 6.46 18.96 -8.68
N THR A 260 6.93 20.14 -8.28
CA THR A 260 7.23 20.47 -6.88
C THR A 260 5.95 20.44 -6.03
N VAL A 261 4.86 21.03 -6.52
CA VAL A 261 3.54 20.99 -5.87
C VAL A 261 3.05 19.54 -5.71
N LEU A 262 3.20 18.70 -6.74
CA LEU A 262 2.85 17.28 -6.69
C LEU A 262 3.65 16.50 -5.65
N GLN A 263 4.96 16.75 -5.55
CA GLN A 263 5.80 16.13 -4.52
C GLN A 263 5.34 16.56 -3.11
N GLY A 264 5.00 17.83 -2.94
CA GLY A 264 4.38 18.35 -1.72
C GLY A 264 3.06 17.62 -1.39
N LEU A 265 2.15 17.52 -2.35
CA LEU A 265 0.88 16.81 -2.19
C LEU A 265 1.08 15.33 -1.79
N LYS A 266 2.02 14.63 -2.43
CA LYS A 266 2.35 13.25 -2.10
C LYS A 266 2.91 13.11 -0.69
N ALA A 267 3.79 14.01 -0.28
CA ALA A 267 4.33 14.01 1.08
C ALA A 267 3.22 14.19 2.13
N LEU A 268 2.23 15.05 1.85
CA LEU A 268 1.09 15.27 2.74
C LEU A 268 0.16 14.05 2.83
N GLN A 269 -0.10 13.35 1.72
CA GLN A 269 -0.87 12.10 1.73
C GLN A 269 -0.17 11.00 2.55
N ILE A 270 1.17 10.93 2.44
CA ILE A 270 1.99 10.00 3.24
C ILE A 270 1.87 10.35 4.73
N GLU A 271 1.92 11.64 5.08
CA GLU A 271 1.76 12.10 6.46
C GLU A 271 0.38 11.69 7.04
N GLU A 272 -0.69 11.88 6.30
CA GLU A 272 -2.05 11.47 6.69
C GLU A 272 -2.16 9.96 6.89
N SER A 273 -1.63 9.18 5.94
CA SER A 273 -1.58 7.72 6.03
C SER A 273 -0.77 7.26 7.26
N ALA A 274 0.35 7.93 7.56
CA ALA A 274 1.17 7.61 8.73
C ALA A 274 0.43 7.90 10.05
N LYS A 275 -0.38 8.97 10.11
CA LYS A 275 -1.23 9.25 11.29
C LYS A 275 -2.26 8.15 11.49
N GLU A 276 -2.87 7.64 10.42
CA GLU A 276 -3.82 6.53 10.49
C GLU A 276 -3.15 5.23 10.94
N ILE A 277 -1.98 4.89 10.37
CA ILE A 277 -1.19 3.72 10.78
C ILE A 277 -0.88 3.80 12.28
N ARG A 278 -0.41 4.96 12.78
CA ARG A 278 -0.11 5.13 14.20
C ARG A 278 -1.34 4.89 15.08
N LYS A 279 -2.49 5.45 14.72
CA LYS A 279 -3.76 5.23 15.42
C LYS A 279 -4.13 3.74 15.47
N ASN A 280 -3.96 3.02 14.36
CA ASN A 280 -4.26 1.59 14.30
C ASN A 280 -3.28 0.75 15.12
N VAL A 281 -2.00 1.12 15.15
CA VAL A 281 -0.98 0.48 16.00
C VAL A 281 -1.29 0.70 17.49
N GLU A 282 -1.71 1.91 17.89
CA GLU A 282 -2.14 2.18 19.27
C GLU A 282 -3.35 1.34 19.67
N LEU A 283 -4.33 1.19 18.78
CA LEU A 283 -5.51 0.34 19.02
C LEU A 283 -5.10 -1.14 19.16
N LEU A 284 -4.21 -1.62 18.29
CA LEU A 284 -3.67 -2.97 18.36
C LEU A 284 -2.93 -3.21 19.68
N GLY A 285 -2.13 -2.24 20.15
CA GLY A 285 -1.46 -2.30 21.45
C GLY A 285 -2.45 -2.50 22.60
N LYS A 286 -3.56 -1.74 22.61
CA LYS A 286 -4.62 -1.90 23.62
C LYS A 286 -5.26 -3.28 23.58
N HIS A 287 -5.51 -3.82 22.39
CA HIS A 287 -6.04 -5.18 22.24
C HIS A 287 -5.05 -6.21 22.79
N LEU A 288 -3.76 -6.11 22.45
CA LEU A 288 -2.73 -7.03 22.94
C LEU A 288 -2.64 -7.02 24.47
N SER A 289 -2.63 -5.84 25.11
CA SER A 289 -2.63 -5.75 26.58
C SER A 289 -3.88 -6.37 27.21
N SER A 290 -5.05 -6.20 26.58
CA SER A 290 -6.30 -6.83 27.06
C SER A 290 -6.22 -8.36 26.97
N TYR A 291 -5.67 -8.89 25.89
CA TYR A 291 -5.45 -10.33 25.72
C TYR A 291 -4.42 -10.88 26.71
N GLU A 292 -3.35 -10.13 26.99
CA GLU A 292 -2.38 -10.49 28.03
C GLU A 292 -3.05 -10.59 29.41
N GLU A 293 -3.92 -9.64 29.77
CA GLU A 293 -4.67 -9.70 31.03
C GLU A 293 -5.61 -10.92 31.09
N PHE A 294 -6.28 -11.25 29.99
CA PHE A 294 -7.10 -12.47 29.91
C PHE A 294 -6.25 -13.73 30.08
N MET A 295 -5.08 -13.80 29.45
CA MET A 295 -4.17 -14.94 29.59
C MET A 295 -3.62 -15.07 31.02
N LYS A 296 -3.28 -13.96 31.69
CA LYS A 296 -2.89 -13.96 33.11
C LYS A 296 -3.99 -14.53 34.00
N LYS A 297 -5.22 -14.03 33.87
CA LYS A 297 -6.39 -14.54 34.61
C LYS A 297 -6.67 -16.02 34.31
N LEU A 298 -6.49 -16.44 33.06
CA LEU A 298 -6.64 -17.85 32.68
C LEU A 298 -5.57 -18.71 33.36
N GLY A 299 -4.31 -18.28 33.39
CA GLY A 299 -3.22 -18.95 34.09
C GLY A 299 -3.49 -19.12 35.60
N GLU A 300 -3.99 -18.08 36.26
CA GLU A 300 -4.39 -18.13 37.68
C GLU A 300 -5.50 -19.16 37.94
N ARG A 301 -6.53 -19.18 37.07
CA ARG A 301 -7.64 -20.13 37.16
C ARG A 301 -7.16 -21.56 36.93
N LEU A 302 -6.29 -21.79 35.95
CA LEU A 302 -5.68 -23.11 35.73
C LEU A 302 -4.88 -23.55 36.95
N GLY A 303 -4.09 -22.67 37.55
CA GLY A 303 -3.37 -22.96 38.80
C GLY A 303 -4.31 -23.35 39.96
N THR A 304 -5.48 -22.72 40.04
CA THR A 304 -6.51 -23.04 41.04
C THR A 304 -7.12 -24.42 40.79
N THR A 305 -7.48 -24.73 39.54
CA THR A 305 -8.00 -26.05 39.14
C THR A 305 -6.99 -27.16 39.42
N VAL A 306 -5.70 -26.92 39.16
CA VAL A 306 -4.62 -27.87 39.47
C VAL A 306 -4.51 -28.14 40.97
N ASN A 307 -4.66 -27.11 41.83
CA ASN A 307 -4.70 -27.31 43.28
C ASN A 307 -5.87 -28.19 43.70
N ALA A 308 -7.08 -27.85 43.24
CA ALA A 308 -8.28 -28.60 43.59
C ALA A 308 -8.17 -30.08 43.17
N TYR A 309 -7.59 -30.35 41.99
CA TYR A 309 -7.30 -31.70 41.53
C TYR A 309 -6.32 -32.43 42.47
N ASN A 310 -5.18 -31.81 42.79
CA ASN A 310 -4.15 -32.41 43.64
C ASN A 310 -4.68 -32.68 45.07
N ASP A 311 -5.44 -31.75 45.63
CA ASP A 311 -6.04 -31.87 46.97
C ASP A 311 -7.08 -32.99 46.99
N ALA A 312 -8.00 -33.02 46.02
CA ALA A 312 -9.01 -34.08 45.92
C ALA A 312 -8.39 -35.46 45.76
N TYR A 313 -7.33 -35.59 44.96
CA TYR A 313 -6.65 -36.86 44.77
C TYR A 313 -5.88 -37.30 46.02
N GLY A 314 -5.34 -36.33 46.77
CA GLY A 314 -4.75 -36.55 48.10
C GLY A 314 -5.76 -37.05 49.13
N GLU A 315 -6.95 -36.46 49.19
CA GLU A 315 -8.05 -36.94 50.06
C GLU A 315 -8.50 -38.34 49.67
N LEU A 316 -8.60 -38.65 48.38
CA LEU A 316 -8.94 -39.99 47.90
C LEU A 316 -7.94 -41.05 48.39
N LYS A 317 -6.63 -40.72 48.44
CA LYS A 317 -5.61 -41.61 49.03
C LYS A 317 -5.85 -41.86 50.52
N LYS A 318 -6.29 -40.85 51.27
CA LYS A 318 -6.61 -41.01 52.70
C LYS A 318 -7.80 -41.95 52.88
N VAL A 319 -8.83 -41.81 52.04
CA VAL A 319 -9.98 -42.74 52.02
C VAL A 319 -9.52 -44.17 51.73
N ASP A 320 -8.67 -44.38 50.73
CA ASP A 320 -8.11 -45.72 50.44
C ASP A 320 -7.38 -46.32 51.66
N LYS A 321 -6.59 -45.50 52.36
CA LYS A 321 -5.90 -45.91 53.60
C LYS A 321 -6.87 -46.25 54.73
N ASP A 322 -7.95 -45.51 54.88
CA ASP A 322 -8.95 -45.77 55.92
C ASP A 322 -9.81 -47.00 55.59
N VAL A 323 -10.14 -47.21 54.32
CA VAL A 323 -10.75 -48.47 53.84
C VAL A 323 -9.84 -49.65 54.15
N MET A 324 -8.53 -49.56 53.85
CA MET A 324 -7.56 -50.60 54.17
C MET A 324 -7.54 -50.97 55.66
N LYS A 325 -7.59 -49.98 56.57
CA LYS A 325 -7.62 -50.24 58.02
C LYS A 325 -8.87 -51.00 58.46
N ILE A 326 -10.00 -50.81 57.78
CA ILE A 326 -11.29 -51.41 58.14
C ILE A 326 -11.48 -52.78 57.48
N SER A 327 -11.17 -52.90 56.19
CA SER A 327 -11.45 -54.09 55.37
C SER A 327 -10.28 -55.08 55.28
N GLY A 328 -9.06 -54.66 55.66
CA GLY A 328 -7.84 -55.44 55.49
C GLY A 328 -7.33 -55.50 54.04
N SER A 329 -7.94 -54.77 53.10
CA SER A 329 -7.54 -54.72 51.68
C SER A 329 -7.63 -53.29 51.14
N ALA A 330 -6.56 -52.82 50.49
CA ALA A 330 -6.49 -51.50 49.86
C ALA A 330 -6.78 -51.58 48.35
N ALA A 331 -7.32 -50.51 47.77
CA ALA A 331 -7.44 -50.34 46.32
C ALA A 331 -6.12 -49.91 45.65
N GLY A 332 -5.14 -49.43 46.43
CA GLY A 332 -3.78 -49.15 45.96
C GLY A 332 -3.67 -47.84 45.21
N ILE A 333 -4.34 -46.78 45.70
CA ILE A 333 -4.39 -45.49 45.01
C ILE A 333 -3.09 -44.71 45.22
N GLU A 334 -2.37 -44.44 44.13
CA GLU A 334 -1.22 -43.54 44.11
C GLU A 334 -1.57 -42.20 43.44
N PRO A 335 -1.60 -41.08 44.18
CA PRO A 335 -1.88 -39.79 43.61
C PRO A 335 -0.82 -39.36 42.60
N ILE A 336 -1.29 -38.99 41.41
CA ILE A 336 -0.49 -38.30 40.40
C ILE A 336 -0.63 -36.80 40.65
N GLN A 337 0.46 -36.10 40.90
CA GLN A 337 0.45 -34.65 41.05
C GLN A 337 0.59 -33.98 39.68
N LEU A 338 -0.24 -32.95 39.47
CA LEU A 338 -0.11 -32.06 38.33
C LEU A 338 0.70 -30.82 38.72
N ASP A 339 1.64 -30.45 37.87
CA ASP A 339 2.40 -29.20 38.01
C ASP A 339 1.52 -27.99 37.65
N LYS A 340 1.70 -26.89 38.37
CA LYS A 340 1.02 -25.63 38.08
C LYS A 340 1.60 -24.99 36.82
N PRO A 341 0.80 -24.18 36.10
CA PRO A 341 1.33 -23.29 35.08
C PRO A 341 2.40 -22.40 35.71
N LYS A 342 3.63 -22.48 35.20
CA LYS A 342 4.71 -21.57 35.59
C LYS A 342 4.50 -20.26 34.83
N GLY A 343 4.05 -19.22 35.52
CA GLY A 343 4.17 -17.87 35.00
C GLY A 343 5.61 -17.43 35.20
N ASP A 344 6.26 -16.93 34.15
CA ASP A 344 7.52 -16.22 34.33
C ASP A 344 7.25 -15.01 35.23
N LYS A 345 7.81 -15.07 36.44
CA LYS A 345 8.04 -13.85 37.22
C LYS A 345 9.27 -13.23 36.60
N GLU A 346 9.07 -12.32 35.65
CA GLU A 346 10.11 -11.34 35.32
C GLU A 346 10.29 -10.44 36.56
N ASP A 347 11.45 -10.57 37.21
CA ASP A 347 11.95 -9.64 38.23
C ASP A 347 12.31 -8.28 37.64
#